data_AF-A0A7S3CIU4-F1
#
_entry.id   AF-A0A7S3CIU4-F1
#
_cell.length_a   1.000
_cell.length_b   1.000
_cell.length_c   1.000
_cell.angle_alpha   90.00
_cell.angle_beta   90.00
_cell.angle_gamma   90.00
#
_symmetry.space_group_name_H-M   'P 1'
#
loop_
_entity.id
_entity.type
_entity.pdbx_description
1 polymer ?
#
loop_
_entity_poly.entity_id
_entity_poly.type
_entity_poly.pdbx_seq_one_letter_code
_entity_poly.pdbx_strand_id
1 'polypeptide(L)'
;IYRSRDRGENWKKLHQLMHQTGMNVIDDGQTDIGMVRKIIQSPVDDNLVVFTGTSGINWVTEDCGANLRALNSGKKIHEYQFHPTQRSWALAAGWTSCADFADDEPCEIYKELYVTKDLGNSWQYLKSYVFDFSWGTTSYSSKLRSGKDVESRIFITHDPDLKGHQKTRERWRQSVHLYHSDDFFKTQKTALEAGNSIVMTNHYMFVAKAVSNDQVKIHVSRAEAGFLDFRQARMPKNYHITDHFTVMDTSEKSVFLYVSDDNVANPMGNLFVSDGLGYRFSHSLENIVKGAGAVDFETVESLDGTFIANRFDREHGSGGEKAPGHLREITEEDIIAAESMQAEKSRMNSGNGNSKQMQTAGEEKKRLNRDSPFEHEQFYHKIKTYITHNKGASWELIRAPEADMRGKPVKCFTEDGCSLHLNMYSSNNDQAFAPPYSQESAIGLIMAVGNVGTKLDYEKGARKGTFLSRDGGLVWSEIAKIPLIYEVGDHGGLVVAAPNIQSTTQIRYSWNEGKTWQKLTVSEQPIYVENIIIEPKSTSQQFVVYGSYDNATNEDAEGEYDTARKYGDDVMITIDFAALHEPRCKGVD
;
A
#
# COMPACT_ATOMS: atom_id res chain seq x y z
N ILE A 1 17.83 -4.91 15.60
CA ILE A 1 17.83 -3.44 15.49
C ILE A 1 19.26 -2.92 15.54
N TYR A 2 19.64 -2.16 14.51
CA TYR A 2 20.92 -1.49 14.38
C TYR A 2 20.68 0.00 14.23
N ARG A 3 21.68 0.81 14.59
CA ARG A 3 21.64 2.26 14.49
C ARG A 3 22.98 2.80 14.02
N SER A 4 22.96 3.68 13.04
CA SER A 4 24.11 4.51 12.63
C SER A 4 23.89 5.97 13.06
N ARG A 5 25.00 6.71 13.27
CA ARG A 5 25.01 8.16 13.51
C ARG A 5 25.84 8.94 12.49
N ASP A 6 26.39 8.23 11.52
CA ASP A 6 27.36 8.66 10.52
C ASP A 6 26.91 8.21 9.13
N ARG A 7 25.60 8.31 8.88
CA ARG A 7 24.97 8.08 7.57
C ARG A 7 25.23 6.68 6.98
N GLY A 8 25.35 5.70 7.86
CA GLY A 8 25.52 4.29 7.50
C GLY A 8 26.97 3.80 7.49
N GLU A 9 27.96 4.64 7.81
CA GLU A 9 29.36 4.19 7.86
C GLU A 9 29.60 3.18 8.97
N ASN A 10 29.08 3.42 10.18
CA ASN A 10 29.20 2.52 11.31
C ASN A 10 27.84 2.21 11.94
N TRP A 11 27.64 0.93 12.29
CA TRP A 11 26.38 0.44 12.86
C TRP A 11 26.58 -0.13 14.25
N LYS A 12 25.78 0.35 15.20
CA LYS A 12 25.71 -0.17 16.56
C LYS A 12 24.48 -1.05 16.74
N LYS A 13 24.68 -2.29 17.17
CA LYS A 13 23.59 -3.19 17.56
C LYS A 13 22.94 -2.69 18.86
N LEU A 14 21.63 -2.47 18.87
CA LEU A 14 20.89 -2.00 20.05
C LEU A 14 20.38 -3.13 20.96
N HIS A 15 20.67 -4.39 20.61
CA HIS A 15 20.12 -5.57 21.28
C HIS A 15 20.35 -5.59 22.79
N GLN A 16 21.57 -5.35 23.26
CA GLN A 16 21.87 -5.38 24.70
C GLN A 16 21.08 -4.30 25.48
N LEU A 17 20.97 -3.09 24.91
CA LEU A 17 20.24 -1.99 25.53
C LEU A 17 18.73 -2.25 25.58
N MET A 18 18.17 -2.76 24.48
CA MET A 18 16.75 -3.18 24.42
C MET A 18 16.47 -4.31 25.42
N HIS A 19 17.37 -5.29 25.50
CA HIS A 19 17.22 -6.41 26.42
C HIS A 19 17.26 -5.97 27.88
N GLN A 20 18.27 -5.19 28.27
CA GLN A 20 18.39 -4.69 29.63
C GLN A 20 17.17 -3.86 30.05
N THR A 21 16.72 -2.94 29.19
CA THR A 21 15.59 -2.07 29.50
C THR A 21 14.26 -2.80 29.48
N GLY A 22 14.08 -3.80 28.61
CA GLY A 22 12.89 -4.64 28.54
C GLY A 22 12.75 -5.56 29.76
N MET A 23 13.84 -6.20 30.21
CA MET A 23 13.83 -7.07 31.39
C MET A 23 13.45 -6.33 32.68
N ASN A 24 13.67 -5.01 32.76
CA ASN A 24 13.27 -4.21 33.92
C ASN A 24 11.75 -4.04 34.05
N VAL A 25 10.99 -4.36 33.01
CA VAL A 25 9.54 -4.13 32.96
C VAL A 25 8.75 -5.36 32.55
N ILE A 26 9.38 -6.53 32.57
CA ILE A 26 8.75 -7.80 32.23
C ILE A 26 7.77 -8.21 33.33
N ASP A 27 6.65 -8.81 32.95
CA ASP A 27 5.65 -9.29 33.91
C ASP A 27 6.16 -10.53 34.67
N ASP A 28 5.68 -10.76 35.89
CA ASP A 28 6.08 -11.88 36.73
C ASP A 28 5.86 -13.22 36.01
N GLY A 29 6.93 -14.02 35.89
CA GLY A 29 6.92 -15.32 35.20
C GLY A 29 7.16 -15.26 33.69
N GLN A 30 7.21 -14.08 33.07
CA GLN A 30 7.63 -13.93 31.69
C GLN A 30 9.18 -13.89 31.62
N THR A 31 9.76 -14.67 30.70
CA THR A 31 11.21 -14.82 30.54
C THR A 31 11.75 -14.28 29.22
N ASP A 32 10.85 -13.94 28.29
CA ASP A 32 11.18 -13.43 26.96
C ASP A 32 10.54 -12.05 26.73
N ILE A 33 11.35 -11.09 26.30
CA ILE A 33 10.92 -9.73 25.96
C ILE A 33 10.31 -9.64 24.54
N GLY A 34 10.45 -10.70 23.75
CA GLY A 34 10.00 -10.77 22.36
C GLY A 34 10.91 -10.04 21.38
N MET A 35 10.38 -9.76 20.20
CA MET A 35 11.08 -9.08 19.12
C MET A 35 10.40 -7.76 18.76
N VAL A 36 11.15 -6.82 18.22
CA VAL A 36 10.56 -5.59 17.64
C VAL A 36 9.77 -5.96 16.39
N ARG A 37 8.48 -5.64 16.41
CA ARG A 37 7.53 -5.85 15.32
C ARG A 37 7.43 -4.64 14.39
N LYS A 38 7.41 -3.43 14.93
CA LYS A 38 7.27 -2.18 14.15
C LYS A 38 8.13 -1.06 14.74
N ILE A 39 8.63 -0.20 13.85
CA ILE A 39 9.30 1.05 14.19
C ILE A 39 8.38 2.18 13.73
N ILE A 40 8.07 3.11 14.63
CA ILE A 40 7.15 4.22 14.38
C ILE A 40 7.87 5.51 14.73
N GLN A 41 8.11 6.37 13.74
CA GLN A 41 8.67 7.70 13.95
C GLN A 41 7.53 8.69 14.26
N SER A 42 7.80 9.67 15.13
CA SER A 42 6.86 10.74 15.41
C SER A 42 6.70 11.66 14.20
N PRO A 43 5.47 12.08 13.84
CA PRO A 43 5.23 13.01 12.73
C PRO A 43 5.68 14.45 13.01
N VAL A 44 6.10 14.76 14.24
CA VAL A 44 6.50 16.12 14.67
C VAL A 44 7.91 16.22 15.22
N ASP A 45 8.57 15.10 15.49
CA ASP A 45 9.95 15.06 15.98
C ASP A 45 10.64 13.82 15.43
N ASP A 46 11.51 14.01 14.43
CA ASP A 46 12.21 12.92 13.77
C ASP A 46 13.12 12.12 14.70
N ASN A 47 13.49 12.67 15.88
CA ASN A 47 14.30 11.96 16.86
C ASN A 47 13.49 11.04 17.78
N LEU A 48 12.19 11.26 17.84
CA LEU A 48 11.27 10.49 18.65
C LEU A 48 10.78 9.26 17.89
N VAL A 49 11.17 8.09 18.38
CA VAL A 49 10.82 6.79 17.77
C VAL A 49 10.27 5.86 18.83
N VAL A 50 9.21 5.13 18.47
CA VAL A 50 8.62 4.05 19.26
C VAL A 50 8.82 2.72 18.54
N PHE A 51 9.28 1.73 19.29
CA PHE A 51 9.41 0.35 18.85
C PHE A 51 8.30 -0.46 19.50
N THR A 52 7.43 -1.07 18.70
CA THR A 52 6.42 -1.99 19.26
C THR A 52 6.91 -3.44 19.22
N GLY A 53 6.70 -4.20 20.29
CA GLY A 53 7.18 -5.57 20.44
C GLY A 53 6.11 -6.64 20.22
N THR A 54 6.54 -7.88 20.00
CA THR A 54 5.65 -9.05 19.85
C THR A 54 5.05 -9.54 21.16
N SER A 55 5.79 -9.38 22.26
CA SER A 55 5.40 -9.90 23.58
C SER A 55 4.75 -8.84 24.48
N GLY A 56 4.42 -7.68 23.92
CA GLY A 56 3.77 -6.56 24.63
C GLY A 56 4.72 -5.57 25.28
N ILE A 57 6.02 -5.86 25.32
CA ILE A 57 7.06 -4.89 25.71
C ILE A 57 7.34 -3.98 24.52
N ASN A 58 7.27 -2.67 24.75
CA ASN A 58 7.54 -1.66 23.74
C ASN A 58 8.66 -0.73 24.23
N TRP A 59 9.28 0.04 23.34
CA TRP A 59 10.34 0.99 23.69
C TRP A 59 10.10 2.35 23.06
N VAL A 60 10.56 3.39 23.71
CA VAL A 60 10.61 4.75 23.19
C VAL A 60 12.02 5.30 23.31
N THR A 61 12.39 6.12 22.33
CA THR A 61 13.61 6.91 22.33
C THR A 61 13.27 8.32 21.85
N GLU A 62 13.93 9.31 22.44
CA GLU A 62 13.82 10.72 22.05
C GLU A 62 15.10 11.22 21.35
N ASP A 63 16.05 10.31 21.08
CA ASP A 63 17.38 10.63 20.53
C ASP A 63 17.83 9.62 19.46
N CYS A 64 16.88 9.17 18.64
CA CYS A 64 17.04 8.20 17.55
C CYS A 64 17.64 6.85 17.99
N GLY A 65 17.42 6.43 19.22
CA GLY A 65 17.86 5.14 19.76
C GLY A 65 19.25 5.20 20.42
N ALA A 66 19.71 6.37 20.86
CA ALA A 66 20.92 6.44 21.71
C ALA A 66 20.60 5.95 23.12
N ASN A 67 19.47 6.39 23.65
CA ASN A 67 18.88 5.93 24.88
C ASN A 67 17.51 5.32 24.57
N LEU A 68 17.19 4.24 25.26
CA LEU A 68 15.91 3.55 25.14
C LEU A 68 15.28 3.46 26.52
N ARG A 69 14.00 3.78 26.58
CA ARG A 69 13.15 3.55 27.75
C ARG A 69 12.09 2.53 27.36
N ALA A 70 11.90 1.51 28.17
CA ALA A 70 10.79 0.60 27.97
C ALA A 70 9.46 1.30 28.30
N LEU A 71 8.47 1.09 27.45
CA LEU A 71 7.09 1.54 27.62
C LEU A 71 6.31 0.38 28.25
N ASN A 72 6.17 0.41 29.57
CA ASN A 72 5.24 -0.50 30.25
C ASN A 72 3.93 0.25 30.53
N SER A 73 2.81 -0.38 30.19
CA SER A 73 1.46 0.13 30.50
C SER A 73 0.70 -0.76 31.49
N GLY A 74 1.31 -1.85 31.96
CA GLY A 74 0.62 -2.94 32.65
C GLY A 74 -0.26 -3.79 31.72
N LYS A 75 -0.25 -3.51 30.41
CA LYS A 75 -0.98 -4.22 29.36
C LYS A 75 -0.10 -4.38 28.12
N LYS A 76 -0.42 -5.41 27.32
CA LYS A 76 0.23 -5.66 26.03
C LYS A 76 -0.33 -4.70 24.97
N ILE A 77 0.36 -3.60 24.75
CA ILE A 77 0.05 -2.66 23.65
C ILE A 77 0.51 -3.29 22.33
N HIS A 78 -0.40 -3.33 21.35
CA HIS A 78 -0.15 -3.88 20.01
C HIS A 78 -0.27 -2.83 18.90
N GLU A 79 -1.05 -1.78 19.14
CA GLU A 79 -1.27 -0.68 18.21
C GLU A 79 -0.86 0.64 18.88
N TYR A 80 -0.17 1.50 18.16
CA TYR A 80 0.31 2.80 18.66
C TYR A 80 0.23 3.85 17.56
N GLN A 81 -0.38 5.00 17.86
CA GLN A 81 -0.56 6.12 16.94
C GLN A 81 -0.17 7.44 17.61
N PHE A 82 0.97 8.02 17.20
CA PHE A 82 1.34 9.37 17.62
C PHE A 82 0.27 10.39 17.24
N HIS A 83 0.14 11.41 18.07
CA HIS A 83 -0.66 12.57 17.70
C HIS A 83 -0.01 13.33 16.53
N PRO A 84 -0.76 13.74 15.50
CA PRO A 84 -0.20 14.39 14.31
C PRO A 84 0.50 15.73 14.56
N THR A 85 0.18 16.41 15.67
CA THR A 85 0.74 17.73 16.02
C THR A 85 1.33 17.83 17.42
N GLN A 86 1.09 16.85 18.31
CA GLN A 86 1.43 16.96 19.73
C GLN A 86 2.51 15.95 20.05
N ARG A 87 3.74 16.44 20.27
CA ARG A 87 4.95 15.60 20.39
C ARG A 87 4.82 14.45 21.38
N SER A 88 4.25 14.71 22.54
CA SER A 88 4.23 13.74 23.65
C SER A 88 2.96 12.89 23.71
N TRP A 89 2.02 13.09 22.79
CA TRP A 89 0.70 12.46 22.84
C TRP A 89 0.62 11.27 21.90
N ALA A 90 -0.05 10.21 22.33
CA ALA A 90 -0.34 9.06 21.49
C ALA A 90 -1.58 8.30 21.95
N LEU A 91 -2.24 7.63 21.01
CA LEU A 91 -3.21 6.58 21.28
C LEU A 91 -2.49 5.24 21.25
N ALA A 92 -2.89 4.34 22.15
CA ALA A 92 -2.43 2.98 22.15
C ALA A 92 -3.57 2.02 22.43
N ALA A 93 -3.57 0.88 21.76
CA ALA A 93 -4.55 -0.16 22.02
C ALA A 93 -3.88 -1.50 22.32
N GLY A 94 -4.50 -2.23 23.24
CA GLY A 94 -4.08 -3.54 23.69
C GLY A 94 -5.26 -4.49 23.81
N TRP A 95 -5.01 -5.78 23.71
CA TRP A 95 -6.02 -6.81 23.95
C TRP A 95 -5.92 -7.26 25.41
N THR A 96 -7.08 -7.40 26.06
CA THR A 96 -7.14 -8.11 27.35
C THR A 96 -6.76 -9.58 27.16
N SER A 97 -6.33 -10.20 28.24
CA SER A 97 -5.97 -11.61 28.33
C SER A 97 -6.74 -12.24 29.49
N CYS A 98 -6.89 -13.57 29.50
CA CYS A 98 -7.56 -14.22 30.63
C CYS A 98 -6.82 -14.04 31.97
N ALA A 99 -5.53 -13.71 31.96
CA ALA A 99 -4.78 -13.40 33.16
C ALA A 99 -5.16 -12.06 33.80
N ASP A 100 -5.89 -11.21 33.07
CA ASP A 100 -6.36 -9.91 33.56
C ASP A 100 -7.63 -9.99 34.41
N PHE A 101 -8.25 -11.17 34.47
CA PHE A 101 -9.49 -11.42 35.21
C PHE A 101 -9.21 -12.31 36.42
N ALA A 102 -9.95 -12.11 37.50
CA ALA A 102 -9.87 -12.99 38.67
C ALA A 102 -10.40 -14.39 38.33
N ASP A 103 -9.97 -15.42 39.06
CA ASP A 103 -10.34 -16.82 38.81
C ASP A 103 -11.87 -17.06 38.86
N ASP A 104 -12.63 -16.19 39.53
CA ASP A 104 -14.07 -16.22 39.66
C ASP A 104 -14.83 -15.35 38.64
N GLU A 105 -14.13 -14.59 37.81
CA GLU A 105 -14.70 -13.77 36.74
C GLU A 105 -14.63 -14.48 35.38
N PRO A 106 -15.64 -14.33 34.51
CA PRO A 106 -15.57 -14.88 33.16
C PRO A 106 -14.45 -14.18 32.39
N CYS A 107 -13.54 -14.95 31.79
CA CYS A 107 -12.53 -14.38 30.89
C CYS A 107 -13.22 -13.73 29.68
N GLU A 108 -12.98 -12.44 29.47
CA GLU A 108 -13.49 -11.70 28.32
C GLU A 108 -12.34 -11.04 27.54
N ILE A 109 -12.10 -11.51 26.32
CA ILE A 109 -11.04 -10.97 25.46
C ILE A 109 -11.61 -9.88 24.57
N TYR A 110 -11.19 -8.64 24.78
CA TYR A 110 -11.61 -7.46 24.03
C TYR A 110 -10.48 -6.43 23.91
N LYS A 111 -10.59 -5.53 22.94
CA LYS A 111 -9.61 -4.46 22.71
C LYS A 111 -9.94 -3.24 23.56
N GLU A 112 -8.93 -2.73 24.26
CA GLU A 112 -8.99 -1.51 25.05
C GLU A 112 -8.14 -0.42 24.40
N LEU A 113 -8.62 0.82 24.51
CA LEU A 113 -7.97 2.01 24.00
C LEU A 113 -7.54 2.92 25.16
N TYR A 114 -6.32 3.42 25.04
CA TYR A 114 -5.66 4.30 25.99
C TYR A 114 -5.10 5.53 25.29
N VAL A 115 -4.94 6.62 26.03
CA VAL A 115 -4.19 7.80 25.61
C VAL A 115 -3.04 8.05 26.58
N THR A 116 -1.89 8.45 26.05
CA THR A 116 -0.80 9.03 26.81
C THR A 116 -0.55 10.45 26.36
N LYS A 117 -0.09 11.30 27.27
CA LYS A 117 0.32 12.69 27.01
C LYS A 117 1.76 12.97 27.41
N ASP A 118 2.47 11.94 27.84
CA ASP A 118 3.81 12.00 28.43
C ASP A 118 4.70 10.86 27.92
N LEU A 119 4.50 10.45 26.66
CA LEU A 119 5.27 9.37 26.01
C LEU A 119 5.21 8.05 26.79
N GLY A 120 4.03 7.70 27.27
CA GLY A 120 3.74 6.43 27.94
C GLY A 120 4.35 6.30 29.33
N ASN A 121 4.65 7.41 30.02
CA ASN A 121 4.93 7.37 31.46
C ASN A 121 3.63 7.15 32.25
N SER A 122 2.53 7.70 31.77
CA SER A 122 1.18 7.43 32.25
C SER A 122 0.23 7.14 31.08
N TRP A 123 -0.76 6.30 31.38
CA TRP A 123 -1.78 5.87 30.45
C TRP A 123 -3.15 6.15 31.05
N GLN A 124 -3.97 6.90 30.32
CA GLN A 124 -5.37 7.14 30.64
C GLN A 124 -6.22 6.18 29.82
N TYR A 125 -7.00 5.33 30.49
CA TYR A 125 -8.03 4.50 29.87
C TYR A 125 -9.10 5.36 29.18
N LEU A 126 -9.50 4.99 27.97
CA LEU A 126 -10.57 5.66 27.21
C LEU A 126 -11.80 4.78 27.10
N LYS A 127 -11.68 3.62 26.44
CA LYS A 127 -12.80 2.73 26.13
C LYS A 127 -12.37 1.28 25.91
N SER A 128 -13.26 0.35 26.24
CA SER A 128 -13.20 -1.08 25.90
C SER A 128 -14.01 -1.39 24.63
N TYR A 129 -13.87 -2.61 24.11
CA TYR A 129 -14.58 -3.10 22.93
C TYR A 129 -14.45 -2.18 21.71
N VAL A 130 -13.27 -1.59 21.54
CA VAL A 130 -12.95 -0.74 20.38
C VAL A 130 -12.63 -1.65 19.19
N PHE A 131 -13.13 -1.33 18.00
CA PHE A 131 -12.80 -2.05 16.77
C PHE A 131 -11.75 -1.29 15.96
N ASP A 132 -11.95 0.01 15.78
CA ASP A 132 -11.05 0.89 15.04
C ASP A 132 -10.96 2.25 15.76
N PHE A 133 -9.87 3.00 15.59
CA PHE A 133 -9.68 4.30 16.23
C PHE A 133 -8.76 5.22 15.43
N SER A 134 -8.96 6.53 15.58
CA SER A 134 -8.06 7.53 14.99
C SER A 134 -8.13 8.86 15.73
N TRP A 135 -7.04 9.62 15.67
CA TRP A 135 -7.08 11.05 15.99
C TRP A 135 -8.00 11.80 15.02
N GLY A 136 -8.77 12.75 15.53
CA GLY A 136 -9.67 13.60 14.75
C GLY A 136 -9.03 14.88 14.22
N THR A 137 -7.71 14.92 14.19
CA THR A 137 -6.89 16.01 13.65
C THR A 137 -5.81 15.42 12.76
N THR A 138 -5.32 16.21 11.81
CA THR A 138 -4.25 15.87 10.88
C THR A 138 -3.28 17.04 10.73
N SER A 139 -2.12 16.81 10.13
CA SER A 139 -1.17 17.88 9.81
C SER A 139 -1.75 18.94 8.88
N TYR A 140 -2.83 18.61 8.14
CA TYR A 140 -3.58 19.56 7.32
C TYR A 140 -4.67 20.27 8.12
N SER A 141 -5.52 19.53 8.85
CA SER A 141 -6.66 20.12 9.57
C SER A 141 -6.23 21.12 10.64
N SER A 142 -5.13 20.85 11.34
CA SER A 142 -4.53 21.75 12.33
C SER A 142 -4.07 23.10 11.76
N LYS A 143 -3.80 23.16 10.45
CA LYS A 143 -3.45 24.40 9.74
C LYS A 143 -4.67 25.15 9.23
N LEU A 144 -5.86 24.55 9.27
CA LEU A 144 -7.10 25.21 8.86
C LEU A 144 -7.51 26.25 9.90
N ARG A 145 -7.68 27.51 9.46
CA ARG A 145 -8.24 28.59 10.30
C ARG A 145 -9.77 28.50 10.41
N SER A 146 -10.32 27.30 10.43
CA SER A 146 -11.77 27.04 10.48
C SER A 146 -12.35 27.11 11.89
N GLY A 147 -11.49 27.01 12.92
CA GLY A 147 -11.90 26.91 14.32
C GLY A 147 -12.62 25.59 14.69
N LYS A 148 -12.65 24.62 13.77
CA LYS A 148 -13.31 23.31 13.96
C LYS A 148 -12.35 22.17 14.29
N ASP A 149 -11.04 22.43 14.18
CA ASP A 149 -10.00 21.50 14.58
C ASP A 149 -9.90 21.48 16.11
N VAL A 150 -9.93 20.26 16.66
CA VAL A 150 -9.87 20.04 18.11
C VAL A 150 -8.82 18.96 18.34
N GLU A 151 -7.71 19.35 18.96
CA GLU A 151 -6.56 18.46 19.18
C GLU A 151 -6.92 17.23 20.03
N SER A 152 -7.87 17.38 20.96
CA SER A 152 -8.35 16.29 21.80
C SER A 152 -9.41 15.39 21.13
N ARG A 153 -9.76 15.65 19.86
CA ARG A 153 -10.76 14.86 19.15
C ARG A 153 -10.24 13.46 18.85
N ILE A 154 -11.00 12.46 19.23
CA ILE A 154 -10.71 11.05 18.94
C ILE A 154 -11.97 10.40 18.39
N PHE A 155 -11.82 9.62 17.32
CA PHE A 155 -12.85 8.77 16.76
C PHE A 155 -12.60 7.32 17.15
N ILE A 156 -13.67 6.60 17.49
CA ILE A 156 -13.64 5.15 17.71
C ILE A 156 -14.83 4.49 17.03
N THR A 157 -14.65 3.25 16.59
CA THR A 157 -15.77 2.35 16.29
C THR A 157 -15.96 1.36 17.43
N HIS A 158 -17.17 1.25 17.94
CA HIS A 158 -17.47 0.51 19.17
C HIS A 158 -18.92 0.04 19.16
N ASP A 159 -19.16 -1.10 19.80
CA ASP A 159 -20.50 -1.63 20.06
C ASP A 159 -20.78 -1.48 21.57
N PRO A 160 -21.70 -0.59 21.98
CA PRO A 160 -21.94 -0.27 23.39
C PRO A 160 -22.61 -1.41 24.17
N ASP A 161 -23.27 -2.35 23.48
CA ASP A 161 -24.01 -3.44 24.09
C ASP A 161 -23.21 -4.75 24.11
N LEU A 162 -22.02 -4.76 23.52
CA LEU A 162 -21.17 -5.94 23.43
C LEU A 162 -20.64 -6.36 24.81
N LYS A 163 -20.79 -7.65 25.11
CA LYS A 163 -20.31 -8.32 26.32
C LYS A 163 -19.64 -9.64 25.95
N GLY A 164 -18.76 -10.16 26.80
CA GLY A 164 -18.03 -11.38 26.52
C GLY A 164 -16.90 -11.18 25.51
N HIS A 165 -16.42 -12.28 24.91
CA HIS A 165 -15.34 -12.18 23.92
C HIS A 165 -15.74 -11.37 22.67
N GLN A 166 -14.94 -10.35 22.36
CA GLN A 166 -15.08 -9.58 21.13
C GLN A 166 -14.70 -10.44 19.92
N LYS A 167 -15.70 -10.95 19.18
CA LYS A 167 -15.43 -11.73 17.96
C LYS A 167 -14.98 -10.80 16.82
N THR A 168 -13.80 -11.03 16.27
CA THR A 168 -13.20 -10.25 15.18
C THR A 168 -13.30 -10.91 13.80
N ARG A 169 -13.86 -12.12 13.72
CA ARG A 169 -14.01 -12.86 12.44
C ARG A 169 -15.15 -12.34 11.57
N GLU A 170 -16.16 -11.71 12.17
CA GLU A 170 -17.26 -11.10 11.43
C GLU A 170 -16.77 -9.79 10.82
N ARG A 171 -17.00 -9.62 9.52
CA ARG A 171 -16.42 -8.51 8.76
C ARG A 171 -17.10 -7.18 9.10
N TRP A 172 -18.43 -7.15 9.08
CA TRP A 172 -19.22 -5.95 9.34
C TRP A 172 -20.34 -6.23 10.34
N ARG A 173 -20.68 -5.22 11.14
CA ARG A 173 -21.73 -5.30 12.17
C ARG A 173 -22.56 -4.04 12.21
N GLN A 174 -23.87 -4.19 12.13
CA GLN A 174 -24.77 -3.05 12.23
C GLN A 174 -24.82 -2.44 13.64
N SER A 175 -24.48 -3.21 14.67
CA SER A 175 -24.39 -2.74 16.07
C SER A 175 -23.12 -1.94 16.39
N VAL A 176 -22.07 -2.06 15.55
CA VAL A 176 -20.86 -1.25 15.72
C VAL A 176 -21.11 0.13 15.13
N HIS A 177 -20.96 1.17 15.94
CA HIS A 177 -21.19 2.55 15.53
C HIS A 177 -19.91 3.37 15.63
N LEU A 178 -19.83 4.44 14.85
CA LEU A 178 -18.75 5.41 14.94
C LEU A 178 -19.12 6.49 15.97
N TYR A 179 -18.26 6.64 16.97
CA TYR A 179 -18.35 7.67 17.98
C TYR A 179 -17.17 8.61 17.90
N HIS A 180 -17.36 9.80 18.47
CA HIS A 180 -16.28 10.75 18.70
C HIS A 180 -16.40 11.39 20.06
N SER A 181 -15.27 11.94 20.51
CA SER A 181 -15.14 12.70 21.74
C SER A 181 -14.16 13.83 21.51
N ASP A 182 -14.46 15.01 22.06
CA ASP A 182 -13.56 16.18 22.05
C ASP A 182 -12.81 16.36 23.38
N ASP A 183 -12.95 15.44 24.35
CA ASP A 183 -12.42 15.60 25.71
C ASP A 183 -11.80 14.32 26.29
N PHE A 184 -11.19 13.48 25.44
CA PHE A 184 -10.60 12.18 25.81
C PHE A 184 -11.62 11.20 26.43
N PHE A 185 -12.77 11.08 25.77
CA PHE A 185 -13.91 10.20 26.08
C PHE A 185 -14.52 10.41 27.47
N LYS A 186 -14.42 11.63 28.01
CA LYS A 186 -15.26 12.03 29.17
C LYS A 186 -16.70 12.20 28.72
N THR A 187 -16.90 12.76 27.53
CA THR A 187 -18.18 12.78 26.83
C THR A 187 -18.06 12.05 25.50
N GLN A 188 -19.14 11.38 25.09
CA GLN A 188 -19.19 10.62 23.85
C GLN A 188 -20.42 11.04 23.06
N LYS A 189 -20.24 11.22 21.75
CA LYS A 189 -21.30 11.55 20.82
C LYS A 189 -21.24 10.63 19.61
N THR A 190 -22.39 10.15 19.14
CA THR A 190 -22.44 9.37 17.91
C THR A 190 -22.13 10.26 16.71
N ALA A 191 -21.20 9.81 15.88
CA ALA A 191 -20.81 10.48 14.64
C ALA A 191 -21.49 9.82 13.42
N LEU A 192 -21.55 8.49 13.39
CA LEU A 192 -22.25 7.74 12.33
C LEU A 192 -22.71 6.37 12.84
N GLU A 193 -24.03 6.15 12.81
CA GLU A 193 -24.61 4.82 13.09
C GLU A 193 -24.09 3.77 12.11
N ALA A 194 -23.88 2.55 12.58
CA ALA A 194 -23.32 1.42 11.82
C ALA A 194 -21.93 1.69 11.17
N GLY A 195 -21.16 2.70 11.61
CA GLY A 195 -19.81 2.98 11.11
C GLY A 195 -18.76 2.04 11.70
N ASN A 196 -18.19 1.14 10.89
CA ASN A 196 -17.39 0.00 11.36
C ASN A 196 -15.87 0.21 11.29
N SER A 197 -15.37 0.85 10.22
CA SER A 197 -13.94 1.05 10.00
C SER A 197 -13.67 2.46 9.47
N ILE A 198 -12.54 3.02 9.88
CA ILE A 198 -12.08 4.39 9.63
C ILE A 198 -10.87 4.32 8.70
N VAL A 199 -10.91 5.05 7.59
CA VAL A 199 -9.74 5.33 6.76
C VAL A 199 -9.50 6.84 6.79
N MET A 200 -8.53 7.25 7.60
CA MET A 200 -8.17 8.66 7.81
C MET A 200 -7.02 9.06 6.87
N THR A 201 -7.19 10.15 6.15
CA THR A 201 -6.14 10.81 5.35
C THR A 201 -6.00 12.26 5.79
N ASN A 202 -5.05 13.00 5.21
CA ASN A 202 -4.85 14.42 5.56
C ASN A 202 -6.12 15.27 5.35
N HIS A 203 -6.89 15.00 4.30
CA HIS A 203 -8.04 15.82 3.89
C HIS A 203 -9.41 15.15 4.14
N TYR A 204 -9.45 13.82 4.13
CA TYR A 204 -10.69 13.05 4.12
C TYR A 204 -10.69 11.98 5.21
N MET A 205 -11.88 11.67 5.73
CA MET A 205 -12.13 10.48 6.54
C MET A 205 -13.21 9.66 5.86
N PHE A 206 -12.86 8.46 5.41
CA PHE A 206 -13.81 7.49 4.88
C PHE A 206 -14.23 6.52 5.97
N VAL A 207 -15.51 6.14 5.96
CA VAL A 207 -16.09 5.22 6.93
C VAL A 207 -16.91 4.17 6.20
N ALA A 208 -16.62 2.90 6.49
CA ALA A 208 -17.41 1.77 6.04
C ALA A 208 -18.67 1.65 6.92
N LYS A 209 -19.84 2.04 6.40
CA LYS A 209 -21.12 1.92 7.10
C LYS A 209 -21.77 0.57 6.78
N ALA A 210 -21.90 -0.32 7.76
CA ALA A 210 -22.50 -1.64 7.58
C ALA A 210 -23.98 -1.56 7.18
N VAL A 211 -24.34 -2.28 6.13
CA VAL A 211 -25.73 -2.52 5.70
C VAL A 211 -26.15 -3.95 6.03
N SER A 212 -25.20 -4.88 5.97
CA SER A 212 -25.33 -6.28 6.40
C SER A 212 -23.98 -6.74 6.96
N ASN A 213 -23.84 -8.03 7.26
CA ASN A 213 -22.57 -8.59 7.74
C ASN A 213 -21.49 -8.68 6.64
N ASP A 214 -21.91 -8.57 5.37
CA ASP A 214 -21.03 -8.72 4.20
C ASP A 214 -20.92 -7.45 3.37
N GLN A 215 -21.84 -6.49 3.54
CA GLN A 215 -21.93 -5.31 2.68
C GLN A 215 -21.91 -4.00 3.44
N VAL A 216 -21.24 -3.00 2.86
CA VAL A 216 -21.09 -1.65 3.40
C VAL A 216 -21.46 -0.58 2.36
N LYS A 217 -21.81 0.59 2.88
CA LYS A 217 -21.88 1.86 2.14
C LYS A 217 -20.74 2.75 2.57
N ILE A 218 -20.11 3.41 1.61
CA ILE A 218 -18.98 4.31 1.87
C ILE A 218 -19.53 5.68 2.27
N HIS A 219 -19.10 6.19 3.43
CA HIS A 219 -19.36 7.56 3.86
C HIS A 219 -18.04 8.31 3.93
N VAL A 220 -18.09 9.61 3.67
CA VAL A 220 -16.93 10.49 3.72
C VAL A 220 -17.26 11.74 4.53
N SER A 221 -16.29 12.20 5.31
CA SER A 221 -16.27 13.52 5.92
C SER A 221 -14.92 14.17 5.66
N ARG A 222 -14.85 15.50 5.80
CA ARG A 222 -13.67 16.30 5.45
C ARG A 222 -13.06 17.02 6.64
N ALA A 223 -11.77 17.33 6.52
CA ALA A 223 -11.01 18.12 7.47
C ALA A 223 -11.65 19.50 7.74
N GLU A 224 -12.18 20.17 6.70
CA GLU A 224 -12.82 21.50 6.85
C GLU A 224 -14.10 21.47 7.68
N ALA A 225 -14.71 20.30 7.83
CA ALA A 225 -15.85 20.07 8.70
C ALA A 225 -15.44 19.43 10.04
N GLY A 226 -14.15 19.39 10.36
CA GLY A 226 -13.62 18.72 11.57
C GLY A 226 -13.83 17.21 11.56
N PHE A 227 -14.03 16.62 10.38
CA PHE A 227 -14.39 15.21 10.19
C PHE A 227 -15.76 14.80 10.78
N LEU A 228 -16.70 15.74 10.91
CA LEU A 228 -18.04 15.48 11.48
C LEU A 228 -19.21 15.52 10.49
N ASP A 229 -19.07 16.13 9.30
CA ASP A 229 -20.13 16.20 8.28
C ASP A 229 -20.06 15.00 7.35
N PHE A 230 -20.68 13.88 7.75
CA PHE A 230 -20.71 12.66 6.94
C PHE A 230 -21.71 12.71 5.81
N ARG A 231 -21.25 12.34 4.62
CA ARG A 231 -22.09 12.17 3.44
C ARG A 231 -21.83 10.80 2.84
N GLN A 232 -22.89 10.14 2.40
CA GLN A 232 -22.74 8.91 1.63
C GLN A 232 -22.06 9.23 0.29
N ALA A 233 -21.01 8.49 -0.05
CA ALA A 233 -20.37 8.56 -1.35
C ALA A 233 -21.38 8.18 -2.45
N ARG A 234 -21.45 9.03 -3.47
CA ARG A 234 -22.26 8.78 -4.68
C ARG A 234 -21.41 8.01 -5.67
N MET A 235 -21.62 6.70 -5.67
CA MET A 235 -21.02 5.77 -6.62
C MET A 235 -22.04 5.41 -7.72
N PRO A 236 -21.60 4.89 -8.87
CA PRO A 236 -22.50 4.28 -9.85
C PRO A 236 -23.35 3.15 -9.23
N LYS A 237 -24.54 2.89 -9.80
CA LYS A 237 -25.59 2.03 -9.20
C LYS A 237 -25.13 0.62 -8.83
N ASN A 238 -24.11 0.07 -9.47
CA ASN A 238 -23.64 -1.29 -9.14
C ASN A 238 -22.57 -1.31 -8.04
N TYR A 239 -22.05 -0.15 -7.61
CA TYR A 239 -20.91 -0.04 -6.68
C TYR A 239 -21.21 0.81 -5.45
N HIS A 240 -22.45 1.30 -5.30
CA HIS A 240 -22.89 2.08 -4.14
C HIS A 240 -23.04 1.27 -2.85
N ILE A 241 -23.05 -0.06 -2.96
CA ILE A 241 -22.95 -1.04 -1.88
C ILE A 241 -21.88 -2.03 -2.34
N THR A 242 -20.90 -2.28 -1.48
CA THR A 242 -19.74 -3.13 -1.79
C THR A 242 -19.38 -3.99 -0.58
N ASP A 243 -18.70 -5.11 -0.79
CA ASP A 243 -18.11 -5.90 0.28
C ASP A 243 -16.83 -5.26 0.84
N HIS A 244 -16.09 -4.54 -0.01
CA HIS A 244 -14.78 -3.99 0.26
C HIS A 244 -14.49 -2.76 -0.61
N PHE A 245 -13.68 -1.86 -0.07
CA PHE A 245 -13.06 -0.78 -0.83
C PHE A 245 -11.67 -0.50 -0.29
N THR A 246 -10.85 0.12 -1.12
CA THR A 246 -9.52 0.60 -0.73
C THR A 246 -9.35 2.00 -1.26
N VAL A 247 -9.02 2.94 -0.37
CA VAL A 247 -8.62 4.29 -0.76
C VAL A 247 -7.19 4.18 -1.28
N MET A 248 -7.00 4.43 -2.57
CA MET A 248 -5.72 4.21 -3.26
C MET A 248 -4.83 5.43 -3.15
N ASP A 249 -5.36 6.58 -3.55
CA ASP A 249 -4.65 7.84 -3.49
C ASP A 249 -5.62 8.97 -3.11
N THR A 250 -5.12 9.95 -2.36
CA THR A 250 -5.87 11.17 -2.00
C THR A 250 -5.07 12.45 -2.28
N SER A 251 -4.04 12.34 -3.11
CA SER A 251 -3.24 13.46 -3.54
C SER A 251 -4.09 14.43 -4.38
N GLU A 252 -3.60 15.67 -4.50
CA GLU A 252 -4.14 16.64 -5.44
C GLU A 252 -5.64 16.99 -5.29
N LYS A 253 -6.19 16.80 -4.09
CA LYS A 253 -7.61 17.05 -3.74
C LYS A 253 -8.63 16.17 -4.48
N SER A 254 -8.20 15.12 -5.15
CA SER A 254 -9.07 14.05 -5.67
C SER A 254 -8.83 12.76 -4.89
N VAL A 255 -9.70 11.77 -5.06
CA VAL A 255 -9.59 10.48 -4.41
C VAL A 255 -9.71 9.39 -5.46
N PHE A 256 -8.69 8.55 -5.58
CA PHE A 256 -8.79 7.27 -6.25
C PHE A 256 -9.29 6.22 -5.27
N LEU A 257 -10.37 5.55 -5.65
CA LEU A 257 -11.03 4.53 -4.86
C LEU A 257 -11.11 3.25 -5.68
N TYR A 258 -10.54 2.18 -5.14
CA TYR A 258 -10.72 0.83 -5.65
C TYR A 258 -11.94 0.20 -4.98
N VAL A 259 -12.82 -0.40 -5.78
CA VAL A 259 -13.97 -1.17 -5.31
C VAL A 259 -13.93 -2.54 -5.98
N SER A 260 -13.99 -3.60 -5.18
CA SER A 260 -14.07 -4.98 -5.67
C SER A 260 -15.33 -5.21 -6.50
N ASP A 261 -15.25 -6.08 -7.50
CA ASP A 261 -16.43 -6.55 -8.22
C ASP A 261 -16.87 -7.90 -7.64
N ASP A 262 -18.00 -7.91 -6.94
CA ASP A 262 -18.60 -9.11 -6.33
C ASP A 262 -18.94 -10.21 -7.36
N ASN A 263 -19.04 -9.89 -8.65
CA ASN A 263 -19.39 -10.83 -9.71
C ASN A 263 -18.19 -11.54 -10.33
N VAL A 264 -16.99 -11.08 -10.02
CA VAL A 264 -15.74 -11.60 -10.55
C VAL A 264 -14.97 -12.18 -9.38
N ALA A 265 -14.64 -13.48 -9.44
CA ALA A 265 -13.78 -14.06 -8.42
C ALA A 265 -12.48 -13.24 -8.36
N ASN A 266 -12.10 -12.80 -7.14
CA ASN A 266 -10.80 -12.18 -6.85
C ASN A 266 -9.73 -12.78 -7.78
N PRO A 267 -9.05 -11.93 -8.59
CA PRO A 267 -8.36 -10.75 -8.10
C PRO A 267 -8.65 -9.45 -8.87
N MET A 268 -9.91 -9.13 -9.22
CA MET A 268 -10.23 -7.92 -10.01
C MET A 268 -11.21 -6.96 -9.32
N GLY A 269 -11.07 -5.68 -9.62
CA GLY A 269 -12.03 -4.64 -9.25
C GLY A 269 -11.96 -3.43 -10.16
N ASN A 270 -12.62 -2.34 -9.79
CA ASN A 270 -12.70 -1.14 -10.62
C ASN A 270 -12.20 0.08 -9.84
N LEU A 271 -11.55 1.00 -10.55
CA LEU A 271 -11.10 2.28 -10.04
C LEU A 271 -12.12 3.37 -10.33
N PHE A 272 -12.34 4.21 -9.34
CA PHE A 272 -13.17 5.39 -9.40
C PHE A 272 -12.37 6.61 -8.97
N VAL A 273 -12.62 7.73 -9.62
CA VAL A 273 -12.05 9.03 -9.26
C VAL A 273 -13.14 9.94 -8.70
N SER A 274 -12.83 10.65 -7.62
CA SER A 274 -13.75 11.56 -6.98
C SER A 274 -13.75 12.96 -7.59
N ASP A 275 -14.81 13.72 -7.33
CA ASP A 275 -14.76 15.18 -7.38
C ASP A 275 -13.79 15.74 -6.32
N GLY A 276 -13.52 17.05 -6.37
CA GLY A 276 -12.66 17.74 -5.41
C GLY A 276 -13.21 17.81 -3.97
N LEU A 277 -14.38 17.21 -3.73
CA LEU A 277 -15.03 17.15 -2.43
C LEU A 277 -15.00 15.72 -1.84
N GLY A 278 -14.54 14.74 -2.62
CA GLY A 278 -14.35 13.36 -2.17
C GLY A 278 -15.64 12.53 -2.03
N TYR A 279 -16.80 13.04 -2.49
CA TYR A 279 -18.09 12.33 -2.28
C TYR A 279 -18.86 11.99 -3.56
N ARG A 280 -18.44 12.47 -4.74
CA ARG A 280 -19.03 12.02 -6.03
C ARG A 280 -17.97 11.30 -6.83
N PHE A 281 -18.26 10.08 -7.23
CA PHE A 281 -17.30 9.23 -7.91
C PHE A 281 -17.77 8.88 -9.31
N SER A 282 -16.86 9.00 -10.28
CA SER A 282 -17.01 8.51 -11.64
C SER A 282 -16.07 7.34 -11.87
N HIS A 283 -16.49 6.40 -12.71
CA HIS A 283 -15.66 5.28 -13.12
C HIS A 283 -14.44 5.80 -13.89
N SER A 284 -13.25 5.28 -13.57
CA SER A 284 -11.98 5.67 -14.18
C SER A 284 -11.37 4.54 -15.00
N LEU A 285 -11.17 3.37 -14.41
CA LEU A 285 -10.59 2.22 -15.09
C LEU A 285 -11.17 0.91 -14.55
N GLU A 286 -11.51 -0.01 -15.46
CA GLU A 286 -12.13 -1.30 -15.13
C GLU A 286 -11.10 -2.43 -15.02
N ASN A 287 -11.49 -3.52 -14.34
CA ASN A 287 -10.75 -4.79 -14.28
C ASN A 287 -9.30 -4.65 -13.80
N ILE A 288 -9.07 -3.81 -12.81
CA ILE A 288 -7.75 -3.63 -12.18
C ILE A 288 -7.39 -4.85 -11.37
N VAL A 289 -6.15 -5.29 -11.54
CA VAL A 289 -5.61 -6.48 -10.88
C VAL A 289 -5.27 -6.15 -9.43
N LYS A 290 -5.59 -7.07 -8.53
CA LYS A 290 -5.23 -7.01 -7.11
C LYS A 290 -4.40 -8.24 -6.74
N GLY A 291 -3.12 -8.05 -6.44
CA GLY A 291 -2.25 -9.08 -5.89
C GLY A 291 -2.65 -9.52 -4.48
N ALA A 292 -1.84 -10.38 -3.85
CA ALA A 292 -2.14 -10.96 -2.54
C ALA A 292 -2.29 -9.94 -1.39
N GLY A 293 -1.85 -8.68 -1.57
CA GLY A 293 -1.97 -7.63 -0.56
C GLY A 293 -2.23 -6.21 -1.08
N ALA A 294 -2.03 -5.94 -2.37
CA ALA A 294 -2.15 -4.60 -2.93
C ALA A 294 -2.73 -4.62 -4.35
N VAL A 295 -3.36 -3.51 -4.73
CA VAL A 295 -3.90 -3.29 -6.07
C VAL A 295 -2.76 -2.82 -6.97
N ASP A 296 -2.69 -3.33 -8.20
CA ASP A 296 -1.70 -2.88 -9.20
C ASP A 296 -2.05 -1.49 -9.72
N PHE A 297 -1.76 -0.49 -8.89
CA PHE A 297 -1.96 0.92 -9.12
C PHE A 297 -0.84 1.67 -8.41
N GLU A 298 -0.18 2.58 -9.12
CA GLU A 298 0.96 3.33 -8.64
C GLU A 298 0.84 4.80 -9.04
N THR A 299 1.18 5.68 -8.11
CA THR A 299 1.25 7.13 -8.32
C THR A 299 2.64 7.49 -8.79
N VAL A 300 2.74 8.31 -9.83
CA VAL A 300 4.03 8.90 -10.21
C VAL A 300 4.24 10.15 -9.34
N GLU A 301 4.93 9.99 -8.22
CA GLU A 301 5.17 11.05 -7.22
C GLU A 301 5.85 12.30 -7.80
N SER A 302 6.57 12.15 -8.90
CA SER A 302 7.31 13.24 -9.54
C SER A 302 6.42 14.14 -10.42
N LEU A 303 5.18 13.74 -10.71
CA LEU A 303 4.25 14.45 -11.60
C LEU A 303 2.79 14.28 -11.20
N ASP A 304 2.18 15.40 -10.82
CA ASP A 304 0.74 15.47 -10.55
C ASP A 304 -0.09 14.92 -11.72
N GLY A 305 -1.09 14.10 -11.38
CA GLY A 305 -2.07 13.56 -12.31
C GLY A 305 -1.60 12.37 -13.15
N THR A 306 -0.39 11.86 -12.87
CA THR A 306 0.19 10.73 -13.57
C THR A 306 0.11 9.45 -12.73
N PHE A 307 -0.54 8.41 -13.27
CA PHE A 307 -0.73 7.14 -12.59
C PHE A 307 -0.54 5.96 -13.54
N ILE A 308 -0.06 4.83 -13.02
CA ILE A 308 0.16 3.59 -13.76
C ILE A 308 -0.66 2.49 -13.10
N ALA A 309 -1.31 1.63 -13.90
CA ALA A 309 -2.08 0.51 -13.38
C ALA A 309 -2.01 -0.72 -14.29
N ASN A 310 -2.07 -1.91 -13.68
CA ASN A 310 -2.27 -3.15 -14.45
C ASN A 310 -3.75 -3.53 -14.48
N ARG A 311 -4.21 -3.79 -15.70
CA ARG A 311 -5.59 -4.14 -16.02
C ARG A 311 -5.64 -5.48 -16.72
N PHE A 312 -6.62 -6.30 -16.35
CA PHE A 312 -7.00 -7.50 -17.10
C PHE A 312 -7.89 -7.12 -18.29
N ASP A 313 -7.47 -7.49 -19.50
CA ASP A 313 -8.18 -7.16 -20.74
C ASP A 313 -9.04 -8.35 -21.21
N ARG A 314 -10.38 -8.21 -21.14
CA ARG A 314 -11.30 -9.33 -21.43
C ARG A 314 -11.36 -9.67 -22.93
N GLU A 315 -11.24 -8.68 -23.80
CA GLU A 315 -11.42 -8.79 -25.26
C GLU A 315 -10.10 -8.70 -26.02
N HIS A 316 -9.36 -9.81 -26.07
CA HIS A 316 -8.33 -10.00 -27.09
C HIS A 316 -8.53 -11.34 -27.79
N GLY A 317 -9.14 -11.25 -28.98
CA GLY A 317 -9.53 -12.37 -29.83
C GLY A 317 -10.47 -12.01 -30.99
N SER A 318 -11.04 -10.80 -31.05
CA SER A 318 -11.85 -10.32 -32.18
C SER A 318 -11.43 -8.91 -32.55
N GLY A 319 -10.82 -8.75 -33.73
CA GLY A 319 -10.34 -7.47 -34.25
C GLY A 319 -11.46 -6.46 -34.51
N GLY A 320 -11.91 -5.77 -33.46
CA GLY A 320 -12.81 -4.63 -33.54
C GLY A 320 -12.03 -3.30 -33.40
N GLU A 321 -12.30 -2.37 -34.32
CA GLU A 321 -11.66 -1.05 -34.50
C GLU A 321 -11.90 -0.03 -33.36
N LYS A 322 -11.86 -0.39 -32.08
CA LYS A 322 -11.96 0.60 -31.00
C LYS A 322 -10.72 0.62 -30.13
N ALA A 323 -10.10 1.80 -30.05
CA ALA A 323 -8.94 2.06 -29.21
C ALA A 323 -9.26 1.72 -27.74
N PRO A 324 -8.45 0.86 -27.09
CA PRO A 324 -8.65 0.52 -25.68
C PRO A 324 -8.54 1.77 -24.80
N GLY A 325 -9.47 1.94 -23.86
CA GLY A 325 -9.51 3.09 -22.94
C GLY A 325 -10.64 4.10 -23.17
N HIS A 326 -11.43 3.98 -24.25
CA HIS A 326 -12.70 4.71 -24.36
C HIS A 326 -13.80 3.97 -23.60
N LEU A 327 -14.38 4.64 -22.59
CA LEU A 327 -15.63 4.20 -21.97
C LEU A 327 -16.68 4.01 -23.07
N ARG A 328 -17.22 2.80 -23.22
CA ARG A 328 -18.30 2.55 -24.17
C ARG A 328 -19.50 3.42 -23.77
N GLU A 329 -19.94 4.29 -24.68
CA GLU A 329 -21.18 5.05 -24.46
C GLU A 329 -22.34 4.08 -24.20
N ILE A 330 -23.11 4.37 -23.15
CA ILE A 330 -24.31 3.61 -22.79
C ILE A 330 -25.31 3.81 -23.93
N THR A 331 -25.66 2.73 -24.62
CA THR A 331 -26.62 2.78 -25.73
C THR A 331 -28.05 2.67 -25.21
N GLU A 332 -29.03 3.09 -26.00
CA GLU A 332 -30.45 2.90 -25.65
C GLU A 332 -30.79 1.42 -25.41
N GLU A 333 -30.11 0.50 -26.09
CA GLU A 333 -30.25 -0.94 -25.90
C GLU A 333 -29.79 -1.41 -24.50
N ASP A 334 -28.71 -0.82 -23.96
CA ASP A 334 -28.27 -1.10 -22.58
C ASP A 334 -29.26 -0.60 -21.55
N ILE A 335 -29.88 0.56 -21.81
CA ILE A 335 -30.92 1.15 -20.96
C ILE A 335 -32.16 0.25 -20.97
N ILE A 336 -32.60 -0.18 -22.15
CA ILE A 336 -33.74 -1.09 -22.33
C ILE A 336 -33.46 -2.45 -21.65
N ALA A 337 -32.24 -2.97 -21.75
CA ALA A 337 -31.86 -4.22 -21.09
C ALA A 337 -31.85 -4.08 -19.56
N ALA A 338 -31.34 -2.96 -19.03
CA ALA A 338 -31.33 -2.68 -17.59
C ALA A 338 -32.75 -2.47 -17.02
N GLU A 339 -33.61 -1.77 -17.76
CA GLU A 339 -35.03 -1.58 -17.41
C GLU A 339 -35.81 -2.90 -17.47
N SER A 340 -35.54 -3.74 -18.46
CA SER A 340 -36.14 -5.08 -18.58
C SER A 340 -35.74 -5.99 -17.42
N MET A 341 -34.45 -5.97 -17.02
CA MET A 341 -33.99 -6.72 -15.84
C MET A 341 -34.59 -6.19 -14.52
N GLN A 342 -34.89 -4.89 -14.42
CA GLN A 342 -35.61 -4.32 -13.27
C GLN A 342 -37.10 -4.69 -13.27
N ALA A 343 -37.73 -4.78 -14.44
CA ALA A 343 -39.11 -5.23 -14.58
C ALA A 343 -39.27 -6.72 -14.23
N GLU A 344 -38.28 -7.56 -14.56
CA GLU A 344 -38.28 -8.97 -14.16
C GLU A 344 -38.07 -9.16 -12.65
N LYS A 345 -37.17 -8.39 -12.03
CA LYS A 345 -36.97 -8.41 -10.57
C LYS A 345 -38.20 -7.95 -9.79
N SER A 346 -38.96 -6.99 -10.32
CA SER A 346 -40.20 -6.52 -9.69
C SER A 346 -41.37 -7.51 -9.87
N ARG A 347 -41.41 -8.29 -10.97
CA ARG A 347 -42.37 -9.40 -11.15
C ARG A 347 -42.09 -10.59 -10.22
N MET A 348 -40.84 -10.87 -9.91
CA MET A 348 -40.47 -11.94 -8.95
C MET A 348 -40.84 -11.62 -7.50
N ASN A 349 -41.06 -10.35 -7.15
CA ASN A 349 -41.40 -9.93 -5.79
C ASN A 349 -42.92 -9.89 -5.49
N SER A 350 -43.79 -10.25 -6.45
CA SER A 350 -45.25 -10.13 -6.31
C SER A 350 -46.06 -11.43 -6.54
N GLY A 351 -45.44 -12.62 -6.51
CA GLY A 351 -46.11 -13.90 -6.76
C GLY A 351 -46.05 -14.87 -5.57
N ASN A 352 -47.20 -15.10 -4.93
CA ASN A 352 -47.41 -16.16 -3.94
C ASN A 352 -47.89 -17.44 -4.67
N GLY A 353 -47.22 -18.59 -4.48
CA GLY A 353 -47.83 -19.92 -4.70
C GLY A 353 -47.18 -20.85 -5.74
N ASN A 354 -46.73 -22.00 -5.21
CA ASN A 354 -46.68 -23.36 -5.77
C ASN A 354 -45.60 -23.79 -6.79
N SER A 355 -45.02 -24.94 -6.42
CA SER A 355 -44.04 -25.76 -7.12
C SER A 355 -44.67 -26.63 -8.20
N LYS A 356 -44.17 -26.51 -9.44
CA LYS A 356 -43.79 -27.58 -10.40
C LYS A 356 -43.88 -27.07 -11.84
N GLN A 357 -42.89 -27.48 -12.63
CA GLN A 357 -42.76 -27.40 -14.10
C GLN A 357 -42.47 -26.02 -14.71
N MET A 358 -41.19 -25.77 -15.02
CA MET A 358 -40.72 -25.88 -16.41
C MET A 358 -39.19 -25.80 -16.45
N GLN A 359 -38.58 -26.95 -16.71
CA GLN A 359 -37.25 -27.03 -17.32
C GLN A 359 -37.39 -26.58 -18.78
N THR A 360 -36.53 -25.66 -19.21
CA THR A 360 -35.81 -25.56 -20.52
C THR A 360 -35.66 -24.11 -20.99
N ALA A 361 -34.65 -23.43 -20.45
CA ALA A 361 -33.86 -22.39 -21.14
C ALA A 361 -32.62 -22.15 -20.25
N GLY A 362 -31.65 -23.05 -20.36
CA GLY A 362 -30.36 -22.91 -19.68
C GLY A 362 -29.50 -21.93 -20.47
N GLU A 363 -29.43 -20.68 -20.01
CA GLU A 363 -28.20 -19.92 -20.12
C GLU A 363 -27.41 -20.18 -18.84
N GLU A 364 -26.39 -21.03 -18.97
CA GLU A 364 -25.39 -21.26 -17.93
C GLU A 364 -24.71 -19.94 -17.59
N LYS A 365 -25.20 -19.24 -16.55
CA LYS A 365 -24.36 -18.36 -15.75
C LYS A 365 -23.32 -19.24 -15.04
N LYS A 366 -22.23 -19.55 -15.75
CA LYS A 366 -21.01 -20.09 -15.15
C LYS A 366 -20.53 -19.08 -14.11
N ARG A 367 -20.89 -19.33 -12.86
CA ARG A 367 -20.09 -18.90 -11.72
C ARG A 367 -18.72 -19.55 -11.92
N LEU A 368 -17.71 -18.73 -12.18
CA LEU A 368 -16.30 -19.16 -12.24
C LEU A 368 -15.99 -19.91 -10.95
N ASN A 369 -15.62 -21.18 -11.08
CA ASN A 369 -15.44 -22.09 -9.96
C ASN A 369 -14.08 -21.77 -9.32
N ARG A 370 -14.09 -21.50 -8.01
CA ARG A 370 -12.94 -21.03 -7.21
C ARG A 370 -11.69 -21.93 -7.26
N ASP A 371 -11.80 -23.16 -7.76
CA ASP A 371 -10.79 -24.22 -7.66
C ASP A 371 -10.41 -24.84 -9.03
N SER A 372 -10.53 -24.13 -10.16
CA SER A 372 -10.03 -24.62 -11.45
C SER A 372 -8.64 -24.03 -11.76
N PRO A 373 -7.55 -24.83 -11.73
CA PRO A 373 -6.21 -24.39 -12.15
C PRO A 373 -6.16 -23.84 -13.58
N PHE A 374 -7.13 -24.23 -14.42
CA PHE A 374 -7.20 -23.87 -15.84
C PHE A 374 -7.67 -22.41 -16.08
N GLU A 375 -8.35 -21.78 -15.11
CA GLU A 375 -8.75 -20.36 -15.22
C GLU A 375 -7.64 -19.39 -14.75
N HIS A 376 -6.75 -19.86 -13.87
CA HIS A 376 -5.68 -19.05 -13.28
C HIS A 376 -4.56 -18.73 -14.30
N GLU A 377 -4.20 -19.67 -15.19
CA GLU A 377 -3.23 -19.41 -16.26
C GLU A 377 -3.77 -18.45 -17.34
N GLN A 378 -5.05 -18.58 -17.71
CA GLN A 378 -5.67 -17.67 -18.67
C GLN A 378 -5.77 -16.23 -18.14
N PHE A 379 -5.85 -16.05 -16.81
CA PHE A 379 -5.92 -14.75 -16.17
C PHE A 379 -4.65 -13.91 -16.41
N TYR A 380 -3.48 -14.45 -16.05
CA TYR A 380 -2.20 -13.73 -16.20
C TYR A 380 -1.83 -13.46 -17.67
N HIS A 381 -2.40 -14.24 -18.59
CA HIS A 381 -2.12 -14.06 -20.02
C HIS A 381 -2.82 -12.88 -20.68
N LYS A 382 -3.62 -12.09 -19.95
CA LYS A 382 -4.34 -10.93 -20.50
C LYS A 382 -4.12 -9.65 -19.70
N ILE A 383 -3.08 -9.61 -18.87
CA ILE A 383 -2.77 -8.41 -18.10
C ILE A 383 -1.94 -7.46 -18.97
N LYS A 384 -2.38 -6.20 -19.04
CA LYS A 384 -1.69 -5.10 -19.70
C LYS A 384 -1.51 -3.93 -18.74
N THR A 385 -0.54 -3.08 -19.05
CA THR A 385 -0.19 -1.92 -18.23
C THR A 385 -0.67 -0.67 -18.94
N TYR A 386 -1.37 0.17 -18.19
CA TYR A 386 -1.93 1.43 -18.67
C TYR A 386 -1.36 2.59 -17.87
N ILE A 387 -1.26 3.74 -18.51
CA ILE A 387 -0.85 5.01 -17.91
C ILE A 387 -1.92 6.07 -18.18
N THR A 388 -2.07 7.00 -17.26
CA THR A 388 -2.86 8.23 -17.42
C THR A 388 -1.97 9.42 -17.08
N HIS A 389 -2.18 10.55 -17.77
CA HIS A 389 -1.58 11.85 -17.43
C HIS A 389 -2.64 12.92 -17.12
N ASN A 390 -3.91 12.52 -16.99
CA ASN A 390 -5.04 13.42 -16.75
C ASN A 390 -5.91 12.97 -15.56
N LYS A 391 -5.28 12.47 -14.49
CA LYS A 391 -5.96 12.02 -13.27
C LYS A 391 -7.03 10.94 -13.52
N GLY A 392 -6.74 10.01 -14.42
CA GLY A 392 -7.58 8.86 -14.70
C GLY A 392 -8.85 9.19 -15.47
N ALA A 393 -8.91 10.33 -16.16
CA ALA A 393 -10.00 10.62 -17.08
C ALA A 393 -9.90 9.75 -18.35
N SER A 394 -8.67 9.48 -18.82
CA SER A 394 -8.40 8.52 -19.88
C SER A 394 -7.12 7.75 -19.61
N TRP A 395 -7.11 6.49 -20.01
CA TRP A 395 -5.97 5.59 -19.84
C TRP A 395 -5.51 5.07 -21.19
N GLU A 396 -4.20 4.98 -21.40
CA GLU A 396 -3.60 4.47 -22.64
C GLU A 396 -2.55 3.39 -22.36
N LEU A 397 -2.30 2.54 -23.35
CA LEU A 397 -1.19 1.58 -23.30
C LEU A 397 0.14 2.32 -23.35
N ILE A 398 1.12 1.85 -22.59
CA ILE A 398 2.46 2.42 -22.59
C ILE A 398 3.18 2.04 -23.89
N ARG A 399 3.62 3.02 -24.67
CA ARG A 399 4.35 2.77 -25.92
C ARG A 399 5.65 2.03 -25.64
N ALA A 400 5.95 1.01 -26.44
CA ALA A 400 7.24 0.33 -26.37
C ALA A 400 8.38 1.27 -26.81
N PRO A 401 9.60 1.11 -26.27
CA PRO A 401 10.77 1.85 -26.76
C PRO A 401 10.98 1.62 -28.26
N GLU A 402 11.36 2.66 -29.01
CA GLU A 402 11.58 2.56 -30.47
C GLU A 402 12.76 1.63 -30.82
N ALA A 403 13.77 1.59 -29.95
CA ALA A 403 14.94 0.75 -30.09
C ALA A 403 15.31 0.12 -28.74
N ASP A 404 15.93 -1.05 -28.81
CA ASP A 404 16.52 -1.68 -27.64
C ASP A 404 17.83 -0.97 -27.23
N MET A 405 18.38 -1.37 -26.09
CA MET A 405 19.63 -0.80 -25.55
C MET A 405 20.87 -1.02 -26.45
N ARG A 406 20.78 -1.80 -27.53
CA ARG A 406 21.83 -1.99 -28.54
C ARG A 406 21.56 -1.17 -29.81
N GLY A 407 20.51 -0.34 -29.82
CA GLY A 407 20.08 0.44 -30.98
C GLY A 407 19.32 -0.38 -32.03
N LYS A 408 18.91 -1.62 -31.73
CA LYS A 408 18.12 -2.43 -32.65
C LYS A 408 16.66 -1.96 -32.60
N PRO A 409 16.01 -1.68 -33.74
CA PRO A 409 14.59 -1.31 -33.76
C PRO A 409 13.70 -2.39 -33.12
N VAL A 410 12.78 -1.94 -32.26
CA VAL A 410 11.76 -2.80 -31.63
C VAL A 410 10.48 -2.68 -32.44
N LYS A 411 10.02 -3.79 -33.02
CA LYS A 411 8.78 -3.86 -33.79
C LYS A 411 7.61 -4.22 -32.87
N CYS A 412 7.19 -3.26 -32.06
CA CYS A 412 6.08 -3.41 -31.12
C CYS A 412 5.24 -2.14 -31.14
N PHE A 413 4.04 -2.24 -31.69
CA PHE A 413 3.16 -1.10 -31.92
C PHE A 413 1.84 -1.31 -31.17
N THR A 414 1.32 -0.23 -30.58
CA THR A 414 0.09 -0.25 -29.79
C THR A 414 -1.12 -0.67 -30.62
N GLU A 415 -1.11 -0.34 -31.92
CA GLU A 415 -2.11 -0.70 -32.91
C GLU A 415 -2.19 -2.23 -33.11
N ASP A 416 -1.07 -2.93 -32.95
CA ASP A 416 -0.98 -4.39 -33.00
C ASP A 416 -1.26 -5.05 -31.63
N GLY A 417 -1.70 -4.26 -30.65
CA GLY A 417 -1.90 -4.69 -29.26
C GLY A 417 -0.60 -4.95 -28.50
N CYS A 418 0.55 -4.51 -29.03
CA CYS A 418 1.87 -4.66 -28.42
C CYS A 418 2.31 -3.37 -27.72
N SER A 419 2.76 -3.47 -26.47
CA SER A 419 3.11 -2.33 -25.62
C SER A 419 4.19 -2.69 -24.60
N LEU A 420 4.63 -1.70 -23.83
CA LEU A 420 5.44 -1.92 -22.63
C LEU A 420 4.54 -2.30 -21.46
N HIS A 421 4.93 -3.34 -20.72
CA HIS A 421 4.21 -3.86 -19.56
C HIS A 421 5.14 -3.89 -18.34
N LEU A 422 4.63 -3.43 -17.19
CA LEU A 422 5.42 -3.20 -15.98
C LEU A 422 4.95 -4.10 -14.84
N ASN A 423 5.91 -4.69 -14.11
CA ASN A 423 5.62 -5.48 -12.93
C ASN A 423 5.24 -4.56 -11.77
N MET A 424 4.28 -5.01 -10.97
CA MET A 424 3.75 -4.34 -9.79
C MET A 424 3.46 -5.40 -8.72
N TYR A 425 2.49 -5.17 -7.85
CA TYR A 425 2.18 -6.00 -6.68
C TYR A 425 1.61 -7.39 -7.01
N SER A 426 1.04 -7.60 -8.20
CA SER A 426 0.47 -8.88 -8.62
C SER A 426 1.49 -9.89 -9.14
N SER A 427 2.74 -9.48 -9.39
CA SER A 427 3.78 -10.42 -9.83
C SER A 427 4.09 -11.45 -8.74
N ASN A 428 4.06 -12.74 -9.09
CA ASN A 428 4.15 -13.87 -8.16
C ASN A 428 5.25 -13.71 -7.09
N ASN A 429 4.91 -14.05 -5.84
CA ASN A 429 5.68 -13.87 -4.60
C ASN A 429 7.12 -14.44 -4.56
N ASP A 430 7.58 -15.19 -5.56
CA ASP A 430 8.94 -15.76 -5.57
C ASP A 430 10.02 -14.71 -5.90
N GLN A 431 9.66 -13.64 -6.62
CA GLN A 431 10.57 -12.55 -7.01
C GLN A 431 9.80 -11.22 -7.04
N ALA A 432 9.74 -10.54 -5.90
CA ALA A 432 9.14 -9.21 -5.83
C ALA A 432 10.02 -8.20 -6.59
N PHE A 433 9.57 -7.77 -7.76
CA PHE A 433 10.14 -6.60 -8.43
C PHE A 433 9.57 -5.33 -7.81
N ALA A 434 10.40 -4.29 -7.72
CA ALA A 434 9.90 -2.99 -7.31
C ALA A 434 8.81 -2.54 -8.31
N PRO A 435 7.67 -1.99 -7.82
CA PRO A 435 6.69 -1.35 -8.69
C PRO A 435 7.34 -0.16 -9.44
N PRO A 436 6.67 0.41 -10.46
CA PRO A 436 7.12 1.64 -11.09
C PRO A 436 7.47 2.68 -10.03
N TYR A 437 8.69 3.19 -10.09
CA TYR A 437 9.26 4.03 -9.04
C TYR A 437 9.55 5.42 -9.57
N SER A 438 9.21 6.42 -8.77
CA SER A 438 9.50 7.83 -9.01
C SER A 438 9.65 8.53 -7.68
N GLN A 439 10.36 9.66 -7.67
CA GLN A 439 10.61 10.47 -6.48
C GLN A 439 10.14 11.90 -6.74
N GLU A 440 9.49 12.53 -5.76
CA GLU A 440 9.01 13.93 -5.86
C GLU A 440 10.13 14.89 -6.27
N SER A 441 11.36 14.67 -5.79
CA SER A 441 12.53 15.49 -6.12
C SER A 441 13.09 15.24 -7.52
N ALA A 442 12.68 14.18 -8.22
CA ALA A 442 13.25 13.71 -9.49
C ALA A 442 12.19 13.78 -10.61
N ILE A 443 11.81 15.01 -10.96
CA ILE A 443 10.71 15.32 -11.89
C ILE A 443 10.89 14.59 -13.22
N GLY A 444 9.87 13.84 -13.63
CA GLY A 444 9.81 13.14 -14.92
C GLY A 444 10.56 11.80 -14.96
N LEU A 445 11.41 11.48 -13.99
CA LEU A 445 12.07 10.19 -13.90
C LEU A 445 11.10 9.12 -13.39
N ILE A 446 10.97 8.05 -14.17
CA ILE A 446 10.23 6.83 -13.76
C ILE A 446 11.08 5.62 -14.13
N MET A 447 11.29 4.70 -13.19
CA MET A 447 12.01 3.45 -13.41
C MET A 447 11.13 2.26 -13.08
N ALA A 448 11.15 1.24 -13.94
CA ALA A 448 10.30 0.07 -13.75
C ALA A 448 10.91 -1.19 -14.36
N VAL A 449 10.62 -2.35 -13.75
CA VAL A 449 10.95 -3.66 -14.30
C VAL A 449 9.76 -4.21 -15.09
N GLY A 450 9.99 -4.67 -16.32
CA GLY A 450 8.91 -5.01 -17.23
C GLY A 450 9.32 -5.88 -18.42
N ASN A 451 8.41 -6.01 -19.37
CA ASN A 451 8.64 -6.64 -20.66
C ASN A 451 7.90 -5.88 -21.76
N VAL A 452 8.41 -6.00 -22.99
CA VAL A 452 7.72 -5.51 -24.20
C VAL A 452 7.00 -6.70 -24.84
N GLY A 453 5.74 -6.55 -25.19
CA GLY A 453 4.95 -7.62 -25.79
C GLY A 453 3.47 -7.30 -25.84
N THR A 454 2.64 -8.32 -26.05
CA THR A 454 1.18 -8.19 -26.06
C THR A 454 0.53 -8.29 -24.68
N LYS A 455 1.32 -8.60 -23.65
CA LYS A 455 0.90 -8.82 -22.27
C LYS A 455 2.08 -8.71 -21.30
N LEU A 456 1.79 -8.52 -20.03
CA LEU A 456 2.73 -8.67 -18.94
C LEU A 456 3.09 -10.15 -18.76
N ASP A 457 4.39 -10.44 -18.66
CA ASP A 457 4.89 -11.81 -18.56
C ASP A 457 5.12 -12.22 -17.10
N TYR A 458 4.28 -13.15 -16.62
CA TYR A 458 4.31 -13.72 -15.28
C TYR A 458 5.02 -15.08 -15.23
N GLU A 459 5.49 -15.62 -16.36
CA GLU A 459 6.14 -16.92 -16.38
C GLU A 459 7.43 -16.88 -15.54
N LYS A 460 7.65 -17.95 -14.76
CA LYS A 460 8.84 -18.05 -13.90
C LYS A 460 10.08 -18.12 -14.79
N GLY A 461 11.02 -17.20 -14.60
CA GLY A 461 12.22 -17.09 -15.44
C GLY A 461 12.00 -16.35 -16.76
N ALA A 462 10.80 -15.80 -17.01
CA ALA A 462 10.57 -14.89 -18.12
C ALA A 462 11.60 -13.76 -18.13
N ARG A 463 12.09 -13.43 -19.33
CA ARG A 463 13.09 -12.37 -19.48
C ARG A 463 12.44 -11.01 -19.24
N LYS A 464 12.84 -10.37 -18.14
CA LYS A 464 12.40 -9.02 -17.76
C LYS A 464 13.56 -8.03 -17.89
N GLY A 465 13.26 -6.87 -18.45
CA GLY A 465 14.19 -5.75 -18.57
C GLY A 465 13.87 -4.66 -17.55
N THR A 466 14.80 -3.73 -17.38
CA THR A 466 14.58 -2.49 -16.65
C THR A 466 14.45 -1.35 -17.64
N PHE A 467 13.40 -0.55 -17.47
CA PHE A 467 13.04 0.57 -18.32
C PHE A 467 13.08 1.87 -17.53
N LEU A 468 13.39 2.96 -18.22
CA LEU A 468 13.47 4.30 -17.66
C LEU A 468 12.77 5.29 -18.59
N SER A 469 11.92 6.14 -18.02
CA SER A 469 11.37 7.33 -18.66
C SER A 469 11.99 8.58 -18.01
N ARG A 470 12.11 9.66 -18.79
CA ARG A 470 12.62 10.97 -18.36
C ARG A 470 11.59 12.10 -18.50
N ASP A 471 10.42 11.78 -19.01
CA ASP A 471 9.39 12.72 -19.41
C ASP A 471 8.01 12.34 -18.86
N GLY A 472 8.00 11.65 -17.70
CA GLY A 472 6.75 11.30 -17.03
C GLY A 472 6.02 10.11 -17.63
N GLY A 473 6.74 9.23 -18.31
CA GLY A 473 6.18 8.00 -18.88
C GLY A 473 5.64 8.14 -20.29
N LEU A 474 5.91 9.25 -20.99
CA LEU A 474 5.56 9.43 -22.40
C LEU A 474 6.48 8.62 -23.31
N VAL A 475 7.79 8.70 -23.08
CA VAL A 475 8.81 7.94 -23.80
C VAL A 475 9.61 7.08 -22.82
N TRP A 476 9.78 5.82 -23.17
CA TRP A 476 10.53 4.83 -22.39
C TRP A 476 11.76 4.35 -23.15
N SER A 477 12.83 4.09 -22.40
CA SER A 477 14.06 3.48 -22.90
C SER A 477 14.38 2.23 -22.09
N GLU A 478 14.79 1.15 -22.75
CA GLU A 478 15.29 -0.05 -22.06
C GLU A 478 16.75 0.18 -21.64
N ILE A 479 17.01 0.23 -20.33
CA ILE A 479 18.35 0.52 -19.78
C ILE A 479 19.12 -0.75 -19.37
N ALA A 480 18.41 -1.85 -19.09
CA ALA A 480 19.02 -3.14 -18.80
C ALA A 480 18.16 -4.31 -19.30
N LYS A 481 18.80 -5.36 -19.82
CA LYS A 481 18.17 -6.63 -20.25
C LYS A 481 17.81 -7.57 -19.09
N ILE A 482 18.02 -7.09 -17.86
CA ILE A 482 17.80 -7.80 -16.60
C ILE A 482 17.05 -6.89 -15.64
N PRO A 483 16.34 -7.45 -14.64
CA PRO A 483 15.80 -6.68 -13.52
C PRO A 483 16.92 -6.05 -12.69
N LEU A 484 16.78 -4.76 -12.43
CA LEU A 484 17.62 -4.02 -11.53
C LEU A 484 16.81 -3.62 -10.29
N ILE A 485 17.52 -3.43 -9.18
CA ILE A 485 17.10 -2.63 -8.05
C ILE A 485 17.83 -1.29 -8.16
N TYR A 486 17.16 -0.19 -7.86
CA TYR A 486 17.64 1.15 -8.19
C TYR A 486 17.15 2.19 -7.20
N GLU A 487 17.91 3.26 -7.08
CA GLU A 487 17.60 4.42 -6.26
C GLU A 487 18.07 5.71 -6.96
N VAL A 488 17.37 6.80 -6.68
CA VAL A 488 17.65 8.14 -7.23
C VAL A 488 18.12 9.06 -6.11
N GLY A 489 19.15 9.84 -6.39
CA GLY A 489 19.65 10.90 -5.52
C GLY A 489 19.91 12.18 -6.29
N ASP A 490 20.36 13.20 -5.57
CA ASP A 490 20.65 14.53 -6.09
C ASP A 490 19.54 15.08 -7.00
N HIS A 491 18.28 15.01 -6.56
CA HIS A 491 17.13 15.54 -7.30
C HIS A 491 16.96 14.93 -8.71
N GLY A 492 17.36 13.67 -8.91
CA GLY A 492 17.33 13.02 -10.22
C GLY A 492 18.64 13.08 -10.99
N GLY A 493 19.62 13.88 -10.55
CA GLY A 493 20.92 13.99 -11.20
C GLY A 493 21.75 12.71 -11.12
N LEU A 494 21.53 11.89 -10.10
CA LEU A 494 22.24 10.64 -9.86
C LEU A 494 21.29 9.46 -9.76
N VAL A 495 21.52 8.43 -10.58
CA VAL A 495 20.81 7.15 -10.51
C VAL A 495 21.80 6.06 -10.15
N VAL A 496 21.51 5.26 -9.13
CA VAL A 496 22.31 4.12 -8.69
C VAL A 496 21.50 2.84 -8.87
N ALA A 497 22.12 1.78 -9.40
CA ALA A 497 21.42 0.53 -9.67
C ALA A 497 22.32 -0.71 -9.51
N ALA A 498 21.73 -1.82 -9.13
CA ALA A 498 22.37 -3.13 -9.04
C ALA A 498 21.46 -4.23 -9.61
N PRO A 499 21.99 -5.38 -10.05
CA PRO A 499 21.16 -6.53 -10.39
C PRO A 499 20.31 -7.00 -9.19
N ASN A 500 19.01 -7.24 -9.41
CA ASN A 500 18.08 -7.69 -8.36
C ASN A 500 18.06 -9.22 -8.21
N ILE A 501 18.34 -9.96 -9.30
CA ILE A 501 18.14 -11.42 -9.33
C ILE A 501 19.43 -12.26 -9.26
N GLN A 502 20.61 -11.63 -9.36
CA GLN A 502 21.90 -12.29 -9.46
C GLN A 502 22.90 -11.64 -8.50
N SER A 503 23.84 -12.43 -7.96
CA SER A 503 24.92 -11.90 -7.15
C SER A 503 25.87 -11.06 -8.01
N THR A 504 26.51 -10.07 -7.37
CA THR A 504 27.43 -9.16 -8.03
C THR A 504 28.47 -8.63 -7.06
N THR A 505 29.63 -8.21 -7.57
CA THR A 505 30.61 -7.41 -6.84
C THR A 505 30.51 -5.92 -7.17
N GLN A 506 29.63 -5.54 -8.10
CA GLN A 506 29.59 -4.22 -8.70
C GLN A 506 28.18 -3.63 -8.72
N ILE A 507 28.10 -2.33 -8.49
CA ILE A 507 26.93 -1.52 -8.81
C ILE A 507 27.18 -0.70 -10.07
N ARG A 508 26.12 -0.09 -10.59
CA ARG A 508 26.16 0.88 -11.67
C ARG A 508 25.62 2.22 -11.20
N TYR A 509 26.16 3.30 -11.75
CA TYR A 509 25.63 4.64 -11.52
C TYR A 509 25.60 5.46 -12.81
N SER A 510 24.73 6.45 -12.86
CA SER A 510 24.55 7.35 -13.99
C SER A 510 24.36 8.80 -13.51
N TRP A 511 25.07 9.73 -14.14
CA TRP A 511 24.97 11.18 -13.91
C TRP A 511 24.12 11.91 -14.97
N ASN A 512 23.49 11.16 -15.87
CA ASN A 512 22.77 11.71 -17.00
C ASN A 512 21.48 10.92 -17.25
N GLU A 513 20.76 10.65 -16.17
CA GLU A 513 19.40 10.07 -16.20
C GLU A 513 19.36 8.76 -16.99
N GLY A 514 20.33 7.88 -16.71
CA GLY A 514 20.41 6.54 -17.27
C GLY A 514 20.85 6.45 -18.74
N LYS A 515 21.29 7.56 -19.37
CA LYS A 515 21.83 7.53 -20.76
C LYS A 515 23.13 6.75 -20.85
N THR A 516 24.03 6.98 -19.90
CA THR A 516 25.31 6.27 -19.80
C THR A 516 25.53 5.80 -18.38
N TRP A 517 26.13 4.62 -18.24
CA TRP A 517 26.35 3.97 -16.96
C TRP A 517 27.83 3.70 -16.71
N GLN A 518 28.28 3.99 -15.50
CA GLN A 518 29.60 3.64 -15.00
C GLN A 518 29.48 2.50 -13.99
N LYS A 519 30.54 1.71 -13.82
CA LYS A 519 30.58 0.59 -12.87
C LYS A 519 31.42 0.97 -11.67
N LEU A 520 30.97 0.59 -10.48
CA LEU A 520 31.73 0.73 -9.23
C LEU A 520 31.78 -0.64 -8.54
N THR A 521 32.98 -1.13 -8.25
CA THR A 521 33.16 -2.34 -7.42
C THR A 521 32.94 -1.98 -5.96
N VAL A 522 31.99 -2.65 -5.31
CA VAL A 522 31.58 -2.38 -3.92
C VAL A 522 31.94 -3.50 -2.95
N SER A 523 32.29 -4.68 -3.46
CA SER A 523 32.69 -5.83 -2.65
C SER A 523 33.71 -6.68 -3.40
N GLU A 524 34.62 -7.33 -2.66
CA GLU A 524 35.55 -8.32 -3.23
C GLU A 524 34.85 -9.66 -3.49
N GLN A 525 33.84 -9.98 -2.69
CA GLN A 525 33.03 -11.20 -2.80
C GLN A 525 31.65 -10.89 -3.40
N PRO A 526 31.05 -11.79 -4.21
CA PRO A 526 29.72 -11.58 -4.75
C PRO A 526 28.68 -11.42 -3.64
N ILE A 527 27.78 -10.45 -3.80
CA ILE A 527 26.67 -10.18 -2.89
C ILE A 527 25.36 -10.20 -3.66
N TYR A 528 24.30 -10.74 -3.05
CA TYR A 528 22.93 -10.49 -3.48
C TYR A 528 22.51 -9.13 -2.92
N VAL A 529 22.25 -8.16 -3.79
CA VAL A 529 21.75 -6.86 -3.37
C VAL A 529 20.25 -6.96 -3.15
N GLU A 530 19.81 -6.73 -1.92
CA GLU A 530 18.39 -6.71 -1.58
C GLU A 530 17.78 -5.35 -1.87
N ASN A 531 18.46 -4.27 -1.48
CA ASN A 531 17.99 -2.92 -1.75
C ASN A 531 19.11 -1.87 -1.77
N ILE A 532 18.79 -0.72 -2.34
CA ILE A 532 19.60 0.50 -2.33
C ILE A 532 18.70 1.60 -1.76
N ILE A 533 19.16 2.29 -0.73
CA ILE A 533 18.39 3.33 -0.05
C ILE A 533 19.18 4.62 0.08
N ILE A 534 18.45 5.73 0.21
CA ILE A 534 18.96 7.08 0.43
C ILE A 534 18.14 7.76 1.54
N GLU A 535 18.55 8.95 1.97
CA GLU A 535 17.72 9.79 2.82
C GLU A 535 16.37 10.12 2.12
N PRO A 536 15.25 10.23 2.88
CA PRO A 536 13.89 10.20 2.30
C PRO A 536 13.55 11.26 1.25
N LYS A 537 14.31 12.35 1.14
CA LYS A 537 14.07 13.42 0.15
C LYS A 537 14.89 13.23 -1.14
N SER A 538 15.72 12.20 -1.23
CA SER A 538 16.55 11.90 -2.42
C SER A 538 17.38 13.10 -2.92
N THR A 539 17.81 13.98 -2.01
CA THR A 539 18.64 15.17 -2.29
C THR A 539 20.12 14.92 -2.07
N SER A 540 20.47 13.88 -1.31
CA SER A 540 21.84 13.48 -1.03
C SER A 540 22.51 12.80 -2.23
N GLN A 541 23.84 12.66 -2.14
CA GLN A 541 24.67 11.84 -3.03
C GLN A 541 25.25 10.61 -2.29
N GLN A 542 24.72 10.32 -1.10
CA GLN A 542 25.14 9.21 -0.25
C GLN A 542 24.04 8.15 -0.17
N PHE A 543 24.43 6.90 -0.41
CA PHE A 543 23.53 5.75 -0.48
C PHE A 543 24.00 4.65 0.46
N VAL A 544 23.07 3.81 0.87
CA VAL A 544 23.36 2.55 1.56
C VAL A 544 22.85 1.40 0.70
N VAL A 545 23.75 0.49 0.36
CA VAL A 545 23.45 -0.77 -0.33
C VAL A 545 23.49 -1.88 0.71
N TYR A 546 22.45 -2.71 0.78
CA TYR A 546 22.45 -3.84 1.69
C TYR A 546 21.91 -5.12 1.04
N GLY A 547 22.28 -6.24 1.64
CA GLY A 547 21.86 -7.57 1.23
C GLY A 547 22.71 -8.61 1.94
N SER A 548 23.15 -9.66 1.24
CA SER A 548 23.90 -10.76 1.83
C SER A 548 24.99 -11.29 0.90
N TYR A 549 26.07 -11.84 1.44
CA TYR A 549 27.08 -12.54 0.65
C TYR A 549 26.52 -13.76 -0.07
N ASP A 550 27.08 -14.10 -1.23
CA ASP A 550 26.78 -15.33 -1.95
C ASP A 550 27.73 -16.44 -1.50
N ASN A 551 27.21 -17.40 -0.73
CA ASN A 551 27.99 -18.51 -0.18
C ASN A 551 27.93 -19.77 -1.05
N ALA A 552 27.44 -19.69 -2.29
CA ALA A 552 27.47 -20.82 -3.20
C ALA A 552 28.92 -21.22 -3.54
N THR A 553 29.34 -22.43 -3.17
CA THR A 553 30.65 -23.00 -3.52
C THR A 553 30.63 -23.56 -4.94
N ASN A 554 31.73 -23.40 -5.68
CA ASN A 554 31.87 -23.91 -7.07
C ASN A 554 31.72 -25.45 -7.21
N GLU A 555 31.75 -26.21 -6.11
CA GLU A 555 31.58 -27.68 -6.11
C GLU A 555 30.10 -28.13 -6.23
N ASP A 556 29.14 -27.24 -5.97
CA ASP A 556 27.69 -27.55 -6.03
C ASP A 556 27.11 -27.40 -7.45
N ALA A 557 27.93 -27.08 -8.45
CA ALA A 557 27.46 -26.75 -9.82
C ALA A 557 27.24 -27.97 -10.74
N GLU A 558 27.62 -29.18 -10.33
CA GLU A 558 27.52 -30.40 -11.17
C GLU A 558 26.49 -31.44 -10.71
N GLY A 559 25.66 -31.16 -9.70
CA GLY A 559 24.68 -32.15 -9.22
C GLY A 559 23.45 -31.53 -8.61
N GLU A 560 22.30 -31.73 -9.29
CA GLU A 560 20.94 -31.53 -8.78
C GLU A 560 20.47 -30.05 -8.67
N TYR A 561 19.43 -29.71 -9.43
CA TYR A 561 18.79 -28.40 -9.46
C TYR A 561 17.97 -28.14 -8.18
N ASP A 562 18.61 -28.09 -7.02
CA ASP A 562 18.00 -27.53 -5.82
C ASP A 562 18.29 -26.02 -5.77
N THR A 563 17.38 -25.22 -6.31
CA THR A 563 17.51 -23.77 -6.53
C THR A 563 17.36 -22.92 -5.26
N ALA A 564 17.72 -23.44 -4.09
CA ALA A 564 17.70 -22.66 -2.86
C ALA A 564 18.93 -21.74 -2.81
N ARG A 565 18.74 -20.43 -2.99
CA ARG A 565 19.79 -19.41 -2.81
C ARG A 565 20.44 -19.60 -1.43
N LYS A 566 21.73 -19.92 -1.40
CA LYS A 566 22.51 -20.03 -0.15
C LYS A 566 23.06 -18.66 0.23
N TYR A 567 22.28 -17.94 1.01
CA TYR A 567 22.65 -16.64 1.54
C TYR A 567 23.70 -16.80 2.65
N GLY A 568 24.76 -15.97 2.58
CA GLY A 568 25.76 -15.80 3.62
C GLY A 568 25.39 -14.74 4.64
N ASP A 569 26.39 -14.20 5.32
CA ASP A 569 26.18 -13.12 6.28
C ASP A 569 25.62 -11.86 5.59
N ASP A 570 24.79 -11.11 6.34
CA ASP A 570 24.28 -9.82 5.89
C ASP A 570 25.42 -8.81 5.71
N VAL A 571 25.30 -7.98 4.67
CA VAL A 571 26.26 -6.94 4.32
C VAL A 571 25.56 -5.60 4.13
N MET A 572 26.23 -4.53 4.55
CA MET A 572 25.78 -3.16 4.37
C MET A 572 26.96 -2.28 3.97
N ILE A 573 26.79 -1.54 2.88
CA ILE A 573 27.85 -0.77 2.22
C ILE A 573 27.35 0.65 2.03
N THR A 574 28.08 1.62 2.58
CA THR A 574 27.81 3.04 2.37
C THR A 574 28.64 3.56 1.22
N ILE A 575 28.00 4.32 0.33
CA ILE A 575 28.60 4.82 -0.91
C ILE A 575 28.39 6.33 -0.96
N ASP A 576 29.47 7.07 -1.12
CA ASP A 576 29.45 8.53 -1.20
C ASP A 576 29.93 9.00 -2.58
N PHE A 577 29.02 9.59 -3.35
CA PHE A 577 29.30 10.17 -4.66
C PHE A 577 29.69 11.66 -4.61
N ALA A 578 29.68 12.30 -3.43
CA ALA A 578 29.97 13.73 -3.27
C ALA A 578 31.34 14.15 -3.81
N ALA A 579 32.33 13.25 -3.76
CA ALA A 579 33.67 13.52 -4.27
C ALA A 579 33.79 13.40 -5.81
N LEU A 580 32.77 12.87 -6.49
CA LEU A 580 32.79 12.64 -7.95
C LEU A 580 32.12 13.76 -8.75
N HIS A 581 31.47 14.72 -8.09
CA HIS A 581 30.74 15.82 -8.72
C HIS A 581 31.32 17.18 -8.30
N GLU A 582 32.27 17.71 -9.08
CA GLU A 582 33.07 18.88 -8.68
C GLU A 582 32.47 20.27 -9.00
N PRO A 583 31.66 20.50 -10.06
CA PRO A 583 31.03 21.80 -10.26
C PRO A 583 29.60 21.85 -9.69
N ARG A 584 29.36 22.73 -8.70
CA ARG A 584 27.99 23.10 -8.33
C ARG A 584 27.26 23.67 -9.54
N CYS A 585 26.03 23.21 -9.79
CA CYS A 585 25.17 23.77 -10.83
C CYS A 585 25.05 25.29 -10.66
N LYS A 586 25.39 26.07 -11.69
CA LYS A 586 25.33 27.54 -11.65
C LYS A 586 23.99 28.11 -12.15
N GLY A 587 22.98 27.26 -12.33
CA GLY A 587 21.77 27.63 -13.08
C GLY A 587 22.08 27.81 -14.57
N VAL A 588 21.02 27.99 -15.36
CA VAL A 588 21.16 28.45 -16.75
C VAL A 588 21.17 29.98 -16.68
N ASP A 589 22.31 30.59 -17.01
CA ASP A 589 22.40 32.05 -17.23
C ASP A 589 21.50 32.49 -18.39
#